data_AF-A0A7C2IZ22-F1
#
_entry.id   AF-A0A7C2IZ22-F1
#
_cell.length_a   1.000
_cell.length_b   1.000
_cell.length_c   1.000
_cell.angle_alpha   90.00
_cell.angle_beta   90.00
_cell.angle_gamma   90.00
#
_symmetry.space_group_name_H-M   'P 1'
#
loop_
_entity.id
_entity.type
_entity.pdbx_description
1 polymer ?
#
loop_
_entity_poly.entity_id
_entity_poly.type
_entity_poly.pdbx_seq_one_letter_code
_entity_poly.pdbx_strand_id
1 'polypeptide(L)'
;MARKAEETTKEEKIKASPILGPLRKVMLASIGAVAVAQEEAEDLVNRLVERGEIAREEGRNLLDDMMSKRRERVQAQFDARIEQTLGKMDVPSKADLKAVEKKLDELNRKLDQLAKK
;
A
#
# COMPACT_ATOMS: atom_id res chain seq x y z
N MET A 1 34.13 22.34 -13.77
CA MET A 1 34.13 21.49 -12.56
C MET A 1 32.95 21.76 -11.60
N ALA A 2 31.99 22.63 -11.94
CA ALA A 2 30.87 22.97 -11.04
C ALA A 2 29.62 22.06 -11.14
N ARG A 3 29.50 21.21 -12.18
CA ARG A 3 28.32 20.34 -12.35
C ARG A 3 28.34 19.04 -11.54
N LYS A 4 29.50 18.62 -11.02
CA LYS A 4 29.66 17.35 -10.27
C LYS A 4 29.30 17.47 -8.77
N ALA A 5 29.15 18.70 -8.28
CA ALA A 5 28.78 18.97 -6.88
C ALA A 5 27.25 18.94 -6.64
N GLU A 6 26.43 19.12 -7.68
CA GLU A 6 24.97 19.07 -7.55
C GLU A 6 24.38 17.66 -7.66
N GLU A 7 25.02 16.75 -8.41
CA GLU A 7 24.56 15.36 -8.54
C GLU A 7 24.80 14.53 -7.27
N THR A 8 25.89 14.79 -6.55
CA THR A 8 26.23 14.10 -5.30
C THR A 8 25.29 14.44 -4.14
N THR A 9 24.53 15.53 -4.23
CA THR A 9 23.58 15.96 -3.19
C THR A 9 22.21 15.28 -3.31
N LYS A 10 21.86 14.71 -4.48
CA LYS A 10 20.55 14.05 -4.68
C LYS A 10 20.51 12.61 -4.19
N GLU A 11 21.64 11.89 -4.21
CA GLU A 11 21.69 10.49 -3.80
C GLU A 11 21.67 10.28 -2.27
N GLU A 12 22.13 11.26 -1.48
CA GLU A 12 22.13 11.14 -0.01
C GLU A 12 20.81 11.56 0.66
N LYS A 13 20.01 12.43 0.05
CA LYS A 13 18.76 12.92 0.67
C LYS A 13 17.66 11.86 0.80
N ILE A 14 17.75 10.73 0.10
CA ILE A 14 16.79 9.61 0.22
C ILE A 14 17.10 8.72 1.45
N LYS A 15 18.30 8.82 2.04
CA LYS A 15 18.67 8.08 3.26
C LYS A 15 18.19 8.75 4.55
N ALA A 16 17.71 9.98 4.50
CA ALA A 16 17.36 10.77 5.68
C ALA A 16 15.84 10.94 5.84
N SER A 17 15.15 9.86 6.18
CA SER A 17 14.05 9.97 7.13
C SER A 17 14.27 8.87 8.17
N PRO A 18 14.41 9.20 9.47
CA PRO A 18 14.68 8.22 10.55
C PRO A 18 13.74 7.01 10.56
N ILE A 19 12.58 7.15 9.93
CA ILE A 19 11.49 6.18 9.80
C ILE A 19 11.58 5.26 8.56
N LEU A 20 12.17 5.70 7.43
CA LEU A 20 12.13 4.93 6.17
C LEU A 20 13.00 3.66 6.22
N GLY A 21 14.14 3.70 6.91
CA GLY A 21 15.06 2.56 7.02
C GLY A 21 14.46 1.37 7.79
N PRO A 22 14.01 1.56 9.04
CA PRO A 22 13.32 0.52 9.81
C PRO A 22 12.04 0.04 9.12
N LEU A 23 11.24 0.94 8.55
CA LEU A 23 10.00 0.60 7.83
C LEU A 23 10.28 -0.31 6.63
N ARG A 24 11.33 -0.04 5.85
CA ARG A 24 11.73 -0.89 4.73
C ARG A 24 12.11 -2.30 5.18
N LYS A 25 12.85 -2.44 6.29
CA LYS A 25 13.21 -3.76 6.85
C LYS A 25 11.99 -4.54 7.32
N VAL A 26 11.09 -3.89 8.05
CA VAL A 26 9.83 -4.50 8.48
C VAL A 26 9.01 -4.93 7.27
N MET A 27 8.89 -4.10 6.24
CA MET A 27 8.15 -4.42 5.02
C MET A 27 8.75 -5.61 4.26
N LEU A 28 10.08 -5.66 4.12
CA LEU A 28 10.77 -6.80 3.48
C LEU A 28 10.60 -8.10 4.28
N ALA A 29 10.70 -8.03 5.62
CA ALA A 29 10.46 -9.19 6.48
C ALA A 29 9.01 -9.68 6.39
N SER A 30 8.03 -8.77 6.32
CA SER A 30 6.62 -9.11 6.15
C SER A 30 6.35 -9.80 4.81
N ILE A 31 6.94 -9.30 3.71
CA ILE A 31 6.83 -9.93 2.38
C ILE A 31 7.46 -11.33 2.42
N GLY A 32 8.64 -11.47 3.04
CA GLY A 32 9.30 -12.76 3.20
C GLY A 32 8.48 -13.77 4.01
N ALA A 33 7.88 -13.34 5.12
CA ALA A 33 7.02 -14.21 5.93
C ALA A 33 5.77 -14.69 5.17
N VAL A 34 5.18 -13.83 4.32
CA VAL A 34 4.05 -14.21 3.47
C VAL A 34 4.47 -15.19 2.37
N ALA A 35 5.67 -15.05 1.80
CA ALA A 35 6.19 -16.00 0.80
C ALA A 35 6.38 -17.40 1.40
N VAL A 36 7.00 -17.51 2.58
CA VAL A 36 7.15 -18.80 3.30
C VAL A 36 5.79 -19.43 3.60
N ALA A 37 4.82 -18.64 4.05
CA ALA A 37 3.48 -19.16 4.31
C ALA A 37 2.74 -19.65 3.05
N GLN A 38 3.05 -19.10 1.87
CA GLN A 38 2.51 -19.58 0.60
C GLN A 38 3.10 -20.93 0.21
N GLU A 39 4.42 -21.08 0.33
CA GLU A 39 5.13 -22.34 0.08
C GLU A 39 4.55 -23.47 0.96
N GLU A 40 4.38 -23.23 2.26
CA GLU A 40 3.84 -24.22 3.20
C GLU A 40 2.38 -24.62 2.87
N ALA A 41 1.58 -23.67 2.40
CA ALA A 41 0.21 -23.92 1.99
C ALA A 41 0.14 -24.76 0.71
N GLU A 42 1.00 -24.46 -0.25
CA GLU A 42 1.12 -25.24 -1.50
C GLU A 42 1.57 -26.68 -1.20
N ASP A 43 2.54 -26.86 -0.30
CA ASP A 43 3.00 -28.18 0.14
C ASP A 43 1.92 -28.99 0.86
N LEU A 44 1.12 -28.36 1.71
CA LEU A 44 -0.03 -29.02 2.34
C LEU A 44 -1.03 -29.52 1.30
N VAL A 45 -1.38 -28.68 0.34
CA VAL A 45 -2.32 -29.05 -0.72
C VAL A 45 -1.75 -30.14 -1.62
N ASN A 46 -0.48 -30.05 -2.00
CA ASN A 46 0.20 -31.09 -2.78
C ASN A 46 0.18 -32.44 -2.06
N ARG A 47 0.44 -32.48 -0.75
CA ARG A 47 0.36 -33.72 0.05
C ARG A 47 -1.06 -34.32 0.08
N LEU A 48 -2.09 -33.48 0.15
CA LEU A 48 -3.48 -33.95 0.13
C LEU A 48 -3.86 -34.52 -1.27
N VAL A 49 -3.34 -33.92 -2.35
CA VAL A 49 -3.50 -34.42 -3.72
C VAL A 49 -2.76 -35.76 -3.90
N GLU A 50 -1.52 -35.87 -3.43
CA GLU A 50 -0.71 -37.10 -3.51
C GLU A 50 -1.34 -38.26 -2.74
N ARG A 51 -1.97 -37.97 -1.60
CA ARG A 51 -2.73 -38.95 -0.81
C ARG A 51 -4.06 -39.34 -1.43
N GLY A 52 -4.49 -38.67 -2.50
CA GLY A 52 -5.78 -38.89 -3.14
C GLY A 52 -6.97 -38.39 -2.32
N GLU A 53 -6.73 -37.55 -1.31
CA GLU A 53 -7.80 -36.96 -0.46
C GLU A 53 -8.54 -35.83 -1.18
N ILE A 54 -7.91 -35.19 -2.18
CA ILE A 54 -8.50 -34.13 -3.01
C ILE A 54 -8.05 -34.27 -4.47
N ALA A 55 -8.89 -33.81 -5.39
CA ALA A 55 -8.50 -33.71 -6.79
C ALA A 55 -7.46 -32.58 -6.99
N ARG A 56 -6.56 -32.75 -7.96
CA ARG A 56 -5.53 -31.74 -8.30
C ARG A 56 -6.13 -30.38 -8.64
N GLU A 57 -7.27 -30.40 -9.34
CA GLU A 57 -8.00 -29.19 -9.71
C GLU A 57 -8.63 -28.50 -8.49
N GLU A 58 -9.26 -29.26 -7.60
CA GLU A 58 -9.81 -28.73 -6.34
C GLU A 58 -8.72 -28.15 -5.44
N GLY A 59 -7.56 -28.80 -5.34
CA GLY A 59 -6.42 -28.29 -4.58
C GLY A 59 -5.93 -26.93 -5.10
N ARG A 60 -5.79 -26.79 -6.43
CA ARG A 60 -5.40 -25.51 -7.06
C ARG A 60 -6.43 -24.41 -6.82
N ASN A 61 -7.72 -24.73 -7.00
CA ASN A 61 -8.79 -23.77 -6.76
C ASN A 61 -8.82 -23.33 -5.29
N LEU A 62 -8.58 -24.24 -4.34
CA LEU A 62 -8.54 -23.93 -2.91
C LEU A 62 -7.40 -22.95 -2.57
N LEU A 63 -6.20 -23.15 -3.13
CA LEU A 63 -5.07 -22.23 -2.95
C LEU A 63 -5.42 -20.83 -3.48
N ASP A 64 -5.97 -20.76 -4.69
CA ASP A 64 -6.28 -19.48 -5.34
C ASP A 64 -7.40 -18.72 -4.62
N ASP A 65 -8.44 -19.43 -4.16
CA ASP A 65 -9.51 -18.88 -3.32
C ASP A 65 -8.99 -18.36 -1.98
N MET A 66 -8.06 -19.08 -1.35
CA MET A 66 -7.48 -18.67 -0.08
C MET A 66 -6.64 -17.41 -0.23
N MET A 67 -5.87 -17.32 -1.32
CA MET A 67 -5.00 -16.18 -1.62
C MET A 67 -5.78 -14.91 -1.97
N SER A 68 -6.80 -15.04 -2.82
CA SER A 68 -7.69 -13.94 -3.21
C SER A 68 -8.45 -13.37 -2.01
N LYS A 69 -9.14 -14.22 -1.23
CA LYS A 69 -9.88 -13.79 -0.02
C LYS A 69 -8.99 -13.16 1.03
N ARG A 70 -7.77 -13.67 1.20
CA ARG A 70 -6.79 -13.08 2.13
C ARG A 70 -6.41 -11.68 1.69
N ARG A 71 -6.11 -11.48 0.40
CA ARG A 71 -5.71 -10.18 -0.15
C ARG A 71 -6.80 -9.12 0.04
N GLU A 72 -8.05 -9.46 -0.26
CA GLU A 72 -9.18 -8.54 -0.08
C GLU A 72 -9.39 -8.15 1.38
N ARG A 73 -9.37 -9.13 2.30
CA ARG A 73 -9.53 -8.86 3.75
C ARG A 73 -8.40 -8.01 4.29
N VAL A 74 -7.15 -8.31 3.92
CA VAL A 74 -5.98 -7.54 4.34
C VAL A 74 -6.09 -6.12 3.81
N GLN A 75 -6.43 -5.93 2.53
CA GLN A 75 -6.59 -4.60 1.94
C GLN A 75 -7.65 -3.78 2.67
N ALA A 76 -8.86 -4.32 2.87
CA ALA A 76 -9.95 -3.62 3.54
C ALA A 76 -9.62 -3.25 5.00
N GLN A 77 -8.99 -4.17 5.74
CA GLN A 77 -8.56 -3.90 7.12
C GLN A 77 -7.42 -2.89 7.19
N PHE A 78 -6.51 -2.93 6.22
CA PHE A 78 -5.38 -2.02 6.14
C PHE A 78 -5.85 -0.61 5.82
N ASP A 79 -6.74 -0.45 4.84
CA ASP A 79 -7.32 0.85 4.47
C ASP A 79 -8.07 1.48 5.66
N ALA A 80 -8.93 0.71 6.35
CA ALA A 80 -9.65 1.19 7.54
C ALA A 80 -8.71 1.57 8.70
N ARG A 81 -7.64 0.79 8.94
CA ARG A 81 -6.64 1.09 9.99
C ARG A 81 -5.82 2.32 9.65
N ILE A 82 -5.43 2.50 8.39
CA ILE A 82 -4.71 3.68 7.93
C ILE A 82 -5.58 4.91 8.09
N GLU A 83 -6.84 4.86 7.66
CA GLU A 83 -7.78 5.97 7.78
C GLU A 83 -7.98 6.39 9.24
N GLN A 84 -8.18 5.41 10.14
CA GLN A 84 -8.31 5.67 11.59
C GLN A 84 -7.03 6.27 12.20
N THR A 85 -5.86 5.83 11.73
CA THR A 85 -4.57 6.26 12.29
C THR A 85 -4.18 7.64 11.76
N LEU A 86 -4.46 7.94 10.49
CA LEU A 86 -4.29 9.26 9.90
C LEU A 86 -5.23 10.29 10.54
N GLY A 87 -6.48 9.92 10.80
CA GLY A 87 -7.45 10.78 11.50
C GLY A 87 -7.02 11.14 12.93
N LYS A 88 -6.21 10.30 13.59
CA LYS A 88 -5.62 10.61 14.91
C LYS A 88 -4.36 11.48 14.84
N MET A 89 -3.74 11.60 13.67
CA MET A 89 -2.48 12.33 13.47
C MET A 89 -2.65 13.71 12.81
N ASP A 90 -3.87 14.26 12.76
CA ASP A 90 -4.18 15.52 12.05
C ASP A 90 -3.73 15.51 10.57
N VAL A 91 -3.61 14.31 9.96
CA VAL A 91 -3.24 14.18 8.55
C VAL A 91 -4.52 14.11 7.71
N PRO A 92 -4.85 15.15 6.91
CA PRO A 92 -6.06 15.14 6.08
C PRO A 92 -5.99 14.09 4.98
N SER A 93 -7.13 13.47 4.69
CA SER A 93 -7.21 12.43 3.67
C SER A 93 -7.13 13.02 2.25
N LYS A 94 -6.91 12.14 1.25
CA LYS A 94 -7.00 12.54 -0.17
C LYS A 94 -8.37 13.10 -0.55
N ALA A 95 -9.45 12.62 0.10
CA ALA A 95 -10.80 13.11 -0.16
C ALA A 95 -10.96 14.55 0.36
N ASP A 96 -10.41 14.84 1.54
CA ASP A 96 -10.43 16.17 2.14
C ASP A 96 -9.66 17.18 1.29
N LEU A 97 -8.48 16.79 0.79
CA LEU A 97 -7.70 17.60 -0.17
C LEU A 97 -8.50 17.95 -1.42
N LYS A 98 -9.19 16.98 -2.02
CA LYS A 98 -10.06 17.22 -3.20
C LYS A 98 -11.26 18.12 -2.87
N ALA A 99 -11.83 17.98 -1.67
CA ALA A 99 -12.94 18.82 -1.23
C ALA A 99 -12.50 20.28 -1.04
N VAL A 100 -11.29 20.49 -0.49
CA VAL A 100 -10.67 21.82 -0.38
C VAL A 100 -10.33 22.40 -1.74
N GLU A 101 -9.79 21.61 -2.66
CA GLU A 101 -9.49 22.01 -4.04
C GLU A 101 -10.74 22.53 -4.76
N LYS A 102 -11.86 21.79 -4.69
CA LYS A 102 -13.15 22.26 -5.26
C LYS A 102 -13.64 23.57 -4.65
N LYS A 103 -13.51 23.73 -3.34
CA LYS A 103 -13.90 24.97 -2.65
C LYS A 103 -13.01 26.14 -3.09
N LEU A 104 -11.71 25.89 -3.30
CA LEU A 104 -10.77 26.90 -3.78
C LEU A 104 -11.10 27.33 -5.21
N ASP A 105 -11.44 26.39 -6.09
CA ASP A 105 -11.87 26.67 -7.47
C ASP A 105 -13.17 27.50 -7.51
N GLU A 106 -14.16 27.16 -6.68
CA GLU A 106 -15.38 27.94 -6.56
C GLU A 106 -15.12 29.35 -6.05
N LEU A 107 -14.22 29.49 -5.07
CA LEU A 107 -13.86 30.80 -4.52
C LEU A 107 -13.14 31.66 -5.56
N ASN A 108 -12.20 31.08 -6.30
CA ASN A 108 -11.51 31.74 -7.40
C ASN A 108 -12.48 32.21 -8.48
N ARG A 109 -13.46 31.38 -8.86
CA ARG A 109 -14.50 31.78 -9.83
C ARG A 109 -15.35 32.96 -9.33
N LYS A 110 -15.71 32.98 -8.05
CA LYS A 110 -16.45 34.11 -7.45
C LYS A 110 -15.61 35.38 -7.38
N LEU A 111 -14.32 35.26 -7.09
CA LEU A 111 -13.38 36.38 -7.14
C LEU A 111 -13.22 36.95 -8.54
N ASP A 112 -13.06 36.11 -9.57
CA ASP A 112 -12.97 36.55 -10.97
C ASP A 112 -14.25 37.24 -11.46
N GLN A 113 -15.42 36.80 -10.99
CA GLN A 113 -16.70 37.43 -11.29
C GLN A 113 -16.85 38.81 -10.63
N LEU A 114 -16.30 38.98 -9.42
CA LEU A 114 -16.28 40.27 -8.74
C LEU A 114 -15.21 41.21 -9.33
N ALA A 115 -14.08 40.68 -9.80
CA ALA A 115 -13.00 41.46 -10.40
C ALA A 115 -13.30 41.91 -11.85
N LYS A 116 -14.27 41.28 -12.53
CA LYS A 116 -14.77 41.68 -13.86
C LYS A 116 -15.96 42.64 -13.81
N LYS A 117 -16.43 43.00 -12.62
CA LYS A 117 -17.43 44.04 -12.37
C LYS A 117 -16.74 45.33 -11.97
#